data_AF-A0A2T5K3Z1-F1
#
_entry.id   AF-A0A2T5K3Z1-F1
#
_cell.length_a   1.000
_cell.length_b   1.000
_cell.length_c   1.000
_cell.angle_alpha   90.00
_cell.angle_beta   90.00
_cell.angle_gamma   90.00
#
_symmetry.space_group_name_H-M   'P 1'
#
loop_
_entity.id
_entity.type
_entity.pdbx_description
1 polymer ?
#
loop_
_entity_poly.entity_id
_entity_poly.type
_entity_poly.pdbx_seq_one_letter_code
_entity_poly.pdbx_strand_id
1 'polypeptide(L)'
;MRIIAVLLLIGLEGCATTPSAYYGEYTRGGEVADYRAALHECRAVAKNRADKDNYADPLTAVWWTYVDEYTLACMKEKGFELVKKK
;
A
#
# COMPACT_ATOMS: atom_id res chain seq x y z
N MET A 1 -27.17 41.08 -5.95
CA MET A 1 -26.27 40.57 -4.90
C MET A 1 -26.51 39.07 -4.77
N ARG A 2 -25.65 38.27 -5.41
CA ARG A 2 -25.73 36.80 -5.49
C ARG A 2 -24.61 36.26 -4.60
N ILE A 3 -24.95 35.89 -3.38
CA ILE A 3 -24.06 35.18 -2.46
C ILE A 3 -24.67 33.79 -2.29
N ILE A 4 -23.81 32.79 -2.12
CA ILE A 4 -24.10 31.34 -1.98
C ILE A 4 -24.07 30.58 -3.31
N ALA A 5 -22.88 30.44 -3.90
CA ALA A 5 -22.58 29.37 -4.86
C ALA A 5 -21.10 28.96 -4.83
N VAL A 6 -20.43 29.05 -3.67
CA VAL A 6 -19.01 28.69 -3.54
C VAL A 6 -18.81 27.87 -2.27
N LEU A 7 -19.48 26.72 -2.18
CA LEU A 7 -19.27 25.72 -1.11
C LEU A 7 -19.28 24.28 -1.65
N LEU A 8 -18.84 24.08 -2.90
CA LEU A 8 -18.81 22.77 -3.56
C LEU A 8 -17.46 22.46 -4.24
N LEU A 9 -16.35 22.88 -3.62
CA LEU A 9 -14.99 22.62 -4.16
C LEU A 9 -13.99 22.25 -3.05
N ILE A 10 -14.40 21.42 -2.09
CA ILE A 10 -13.46 20.77 -1.17
C ILE A 10 -13.82 19.29 -1.13
N GLY A 11 -12.93 18.46 -1.68
CA GLY A 11 -12.81 17.06 -1.24
C GLY A 11 -12.98 15.96 -2.29
N LEU A 12 -12.93 16.23 -3.59
CA LEU A 12 -12.95 15.18 -4.64
C LEU A 12 -11.59 14.95 -5.31
N GLU A 13 -10.52 15.51 -4.78
CA GLU A 13 -9.16 15.15 -5.17
C GLU A 13 -8.64 14.06 -4.24
N GLY A 14 -8.62 12.82 -4.72
CA GLY A 14 -7.67 11.84 -4.22
C GLY A 14 -8.22 10.59 -3.53
N CYS A 15 -9.32 9.99 -4.00
CA CYS A 15 -9.41 8.51 -3.97
C CYS A 15 -8.45 7.89 -5.00
N ALA A 16 -7.26 8.46 -5.19
CA ALA A 16 -6.13 7.75 -5.74
C ALA A 16 -5.55 6.96 -4.58
N THR A 17 -6.25 5.87 -4.20
CA THR A 17 -5.69 4.89 -3.26
C THR A 17 -4.30 4.57 -3.76
N THR A 18 -3.28 5.01 -3.01
CA THR A 18 -1.88 4.64 -3.25
C THR A 18 -1.89 3.14 -3.49
N PRO A 19 -1.32 2.63 -4.59
CA PRO A 19 -1.42 1.21 -4.89
C PRO A 19 -0.84 0.45 -3.70
N SER A 20 -1.71 -0.27 -3.02
CA SER A 20 -1.39 -1.02 -1.82
C SER A 20 -0.59 -2.25 -2.21
N ALA A 21 0.27 -2.74 -1.31
CA ALA A 21 0.93 -4.02 -1.51
C ALA A 21 -0.07 -5.16 -1.81
N TYR A 22 -1.30 -5.04 -1.30
CA TYR A 22 -2.33 -6.06 -1.36
C TYR A 22 -3.14 -6.08 -2.64
N TYR A 23 -3.20 -4.96 -3.36
CA TYR A 23 -4.10 -4.79 -4.50
C TYR A 23 -3.37 -4.10 -5.64
N GLY A 24 -2.99 -4.89 -6.64
CA GLY A 24 -2.35 -4.38 -7.84
C GLY A 24 -1.88 -5.47 -8.79
N GLU A 25 -1.34 -5.03 -9.91
CA GLU A 25 -0.56 -5.87 -10.81
C GLU A 25 0.91 -5.67 -10.46
N TYR A 26 1.67 -6.76 -10.47
CA TYR A 26 3.10 -6.71 -10.22
C TYR A 26 3.84 -7.20 -11.46
N THR A 27 4.94 -6.52 -11.76
CA THR A 27 5.90 -6.98 -12.76
C THR A 27 7.15 -7.51 -12.08
N ARG A 28 7.87 -8.39 -12.77
CA ARG A 28 9.21 -8.84 -12.40
C ARG A 28 10.05 -8.90 -13.66
N GLY A 29 11.09 -8.07 -13.74
CA GLY A 29 11.89 -7.94 -14.96
C GLY A 29 11.12 -7.33 -16.14
N GLY A 30 10.05 -6.56 -15.88
CA GLY A 30 9.25 -5.91 -16.91
C GLY A 30 8.02 -6.70 -17.40
N GLU A 31 7.86 -7.96 -16.98
CA GLU A 31 6.71 -8.80 -17.33
C GLU A 31 5.77 -8.99 -16.14
N VAL A 32 4.46 -9.10 -16.40
CA VAL A 32 3.46 -9.40 -15.36
C VAL A 32 3.75 -10.78 -14.77
N ALA A 33 3.91 -10.84 -13.45
CA ALA A 33 4.32 -12.06 -12.76
C ALA A 33 3.31 -12.44 -11.66
N ASP A 34 3.14 -13.74 -11.41
CA ASP A 34 2.41 -14.19 -10.23
C ASP A 34 3.19 -13.80 -8.97
N TYR A 35 2.58 -12.92 -8.20
CA TYR A 35 3.17 -12.28 -7.03
C TYR A 35 2.60 -12.80 -5.72
N ARG A 36 1.56 -13.65 -5.76
CA ARG A 36 0.73 -13.96 -4.58
C ARG A 36 1.50 -14.70 -3.51
N ALA A 37 2.35 -15.65 -3.91
CA ALA A 37 3.20 -16.39 -2.97
C ALA A 37 4.21 -15.47 -2.28
N ALA A 38 4.93 -14.65 -3.05
CA ALA A 38 5.90 -13.69 -2.52
C ALA A 38 5.23 -12.64 -1.62
N LEU A 39 4.06 -12.14 -2.01
CA LEU A 39 3.27 -11.20 -1.23
C LEU A 39 2.85 -11.81 0.12
N HIS A 40 2.40 -13.07 0.12
CA HIS A 40 2.01 -13.74 1.36
C HIS A 40 3.19 -13.89 2.32
N GLU A 41 4.35 -14.29 1.80
CA GLU A 41 5.60 -14.41 2.57
C GLU A 41 6.03 -13.05 3.14
N CYS A 42 6.12 -12.01 2.29
CA CYS A 42 6.52 -10.67 2.69
C CYS A 42 5.58 -10.07 3.72
N ARG A 43 4.27 -10.31 3.59
CA ARG A 43 3.27 -9.90 4.59
C ARG A 43 3.53 -10.56 5.94
N ALA A 44 3.80 -11.86 5.97
CA ALA A 44 4.04 -12.57 7.22
C ALA A 44 5.28 -12.02 7.94
N VAL A 45 6.35 -11.74 7.20
CA VAL A 45 7.56 -11.10 7.73
C VAL A 45 7.27 -9.70 8.25
N ALA A 46 6.54 -8.87 7.50
CA ALA A 46 6.21 -7.51 7.88
C ALA A 46 5.35 -7.45 9.16
N LYS A 47 4.35 -8.33 9.30
CA LYS A 47 3.54 -8.44 10.52
C LYS A 47 4.37 -8.85 11.74
N ASN A 48 5.17 -9.91 11.59
CA ASN A 48 6.05 -10.38 12.67
C ASN A 48 7.03 -9.30 13.12
N ARG A 49 7.51 -8.48 12.18
CA ARG A 49 8.34 -7.32 12.49
C ARG A 49 7.58 -6.23 13.23
N ALA A 50 6.41 -5.84 12.75
CA ALA A 50 5.55 -4.86 13.40
C ALA A 50 5.22 -5.25 14.85
N ASP A 51 4.94 -6.54 15.08
CA ASP A 51 4.65 -7.10 16.39
C ASP A 51 5.89 -7.10 17.31
N LYS A 52 7.08 -7.46 16.79
CA LYS A 52 8.33 -7.47 17.56
C LYS A 52 8.83 -6.07 17.91
N ASP A 53 8.71 -5.13 16.98
CA ASP A 53 9.18 -3.76 17.15
C ASP A 53 8.24 -2.97 18.09
N ASN A 54 7.09 -3.54 18.47
CA ASN A 54 6.02 -2.89 19.21
C ASN A 54 5.69 -1.51 18.62
N TYR A 55 5.71 -1.43 17.29
CA TYR A 55 5.74 -0.17 16.53
C TYR A 55 4.49 0.68 16.78
N ALA A 56 3.34 0.03 16.93
CA ALA A 56 2.06 0.60 17.31
C ALA A 56 1.15 -0.52 17.85
N ASP A 57 0.03 -0.15 18.45
CA ASP A 57 -1.01 -1.13 18.80
C ASP A 57 -1.41 -1.95 17.56
N PRO A 58 -1.45 -3.29 17.68
CA PRO A 58 -1.80 -4.15 16.56
C PRO A 58 -3.13 -3.75 15.92
N LEU A 59 -3.20 -3.88 14.60
CA LEU A 59 -4.40 -3.61 13.79
C LEU A 59 -4.84 -2.13 13.73
N THR A 60 -4.09 -1.21 14.34
CA THR A 60 -4.31 0.23 14.10
C THR A 60 -3.92 0.63 12.68
N ALA A 61 -4.41 1.78 12.22
CA ALA A 61 -4.04 2.32 10.91
C ALA A 61 -2.52 2.50 10.78
N VAL A 62 -1.85 2.96 11.84
CA VAL A 62 -0.39 3.14 11.89
C VAL A 62 0.33 1.80 11.76
N TRP A 63 -0.13 0.77 12.47
CA TRP A 63 0.42 -0.58 12.35
C TRP A 63 0.25 -1.13 10.92
N TRP A 64 -0.91 -0.93 10.30
CA TRP A 64 -1.15 -1.37 8.92
C TRP A 64 -0.32 -0.62 7.89
N THR A 65 -0.09 0.68 8.06
CA THR A 65 0.83 1.45 7.21
C THR A 65 2.24 0.88 7.26
N TYR A 66 2.76 0.60 8.47
CA TYR A 66 4.07 -0.03 8.64
C TYR A 66 4.14 -1.39 7.95
N VAL A 67 3.13 -2.24 8.15
CA VAL A 67 3.08 -3.55 7.49
C VAL A 67 3.06 -3.44 5.97
N ASP A 68 2.30 -2.49 5.41
CA ASP A 68 2.24 -2.27 3.95
C ASP A 68 3.60 -1.81 3.40
N GLU A 69 4.25 -0.83 4.04
CA GLU A 69 5.57 -0.32 3.64
C GLU A 69 6.64 -1.43 3.62
N TYR A 70 6.71 -2.23 4.69
CA TYR A 70 7.64 -3.36 4.76
C TYR A 70 7.32 -4.46 3.76
N THR A 71 6.04 -4.69 3.48
CA THR A 71 5.63 -5.65 2.46
C THR A 71 6.10 -5.19 1.08
N LEU A 72 5.94 -3.91 0.74
CA LEU A 72 6.43 -3.33 -0.52
C LEU A 72 7.95 -3.42 -0.63
N ALA A 73 8.68 -3.12 0.44
CA ALA A 73 10.14 -3.24 0.46
C ALA A 73 10.60 -4.68 0.20
N CYS A 74 10.02 -5.66 0.89
CA CYS A 74 10.33 -7.08 0.69
C CYS A 74 9.97 -7.56 -0.73
N MET A 75 8.84 -7.11 -1.29
CA MET A 75 8.47 -7.43 -2.67
C MET A 75 9.50 -6.89 -3.65
N LYS A 76 9.97 -5.65 -3.44
CA LYS A 76 11.02 -5.03 -4.26
C LYS A 76 12.35 -5.78 -4.17
N GLU A 77 12.75 -6.23 -2.98
CA GLU A 77 13.96 -7.06 -2.80
C GLU A 77 13.88 -8.40 -3.55
N LYS A 78 12.66 -8.97 -3.67
CA LYS A 78 12.39 -10.18 -4.47
C LYS A 78 12.28 -9.90 -5.98
N GLY A 79 12.45 -8.64 -6.40
CA GLY A 79 12.41 -8.21 -7.80
C GLY A 79 11.01 -7.92 -8.33
N PHE A 80 10.01 -7.81 -7.45
CA PHE A 80 8.66 -7.42 -7.85
C PHE A 80 8.48 -5.90 -7.77
N GLU A 81 7.87 -5.33 -8.80
CA GLU A 81 7.55 -3.92 -8.88
C GLU A 81 6.04 -3.75 -9.03
N LEU A 82 5.45 -2.94 -8.15
CA LEU A 82 4.02 -2.66 -8.19
C LEU A 82 3.73 -1.70 -9.35
N VAL A 83 2.85 -2.11 -10.27
CA VAL A 83 2.42 -1.27 -11.38
C VAL A 83 1.58 -0.11 -10.83
N LYS A 84 2.16 1.09 -10.83
CA LYS A 84 1.42 2.31 -10.50
C LYS A 84 0.48 2.64 -11.65
N LYS A 85 -0.83 2.39 -11.47
CA LYS A 85 -1.84 2.91 -12.38
C LYS A 85 -1.87 4.44 -12.25
N LYS A 86 -1.64 5.14 -13.36
CA LYS A 86 -1.73 6.61 -13.48
C LYS A 86 -3.18 7.06 -13.47
#